data_AF-A0A844M8W0-F1
#
_entry.id   AF-A0A844M8W0-F1
#
_cell.length_a   1.000
_cell.length_b   1.000
_cell.length_c   1.000
_cell.angle_alpha   90.00
_cell.angle_beta   90.00
_cell.angle_gamma   90.00
#
_symmetry.space_group_name_H-M   'P 1'
#
loop_
_entity.id
_entity.type
_entity.pdbx_description
1 polymer ?
#
loop_
_entity_poly.entity_id
_entity_poly.type
_entity_poly.pdbx_seq_one_letter_code
_entity_poly.pdbx_strand_id
1 'polypeptide(L)' 'MTGIVLLIIGLGIFFLGLSTKDEINRIAALVAGVICLVWGFALSPLSIQLLVETVSVLAAFLVCMRCLGCGSSR' A
#
# COMPACT_ATOMS: atom_id res chain seq x y z
N MET A 1 15.80 1.35 -11.32
CA MET A 1 14.82 2.17 -12.08
C MET A 1 13.54 1.38 -12.36
N THR A 2 13.63 0.12 -12.79
CA THR A 2 12.48 -0.76 -13.07
C THR A 2 11.52 -0.96 -11.90
N GLY A 3 12.01 -1.14 -10.66
CA GLY A 3 11.16 -1.30 -9.47
C GLY A 3 10.29 -0.08 -9.15
N ILE A 4 10.81 1.14 -9.36
CA ILE A 4 10.06 2.39 -9.14
C ILE A 4 8.92 2.52 -10.15
N VAL A 5 9.18 2.14 -11.41
CA VAL A 5 8.16 2.14 -12.46
C VAL A 5 7.04 1.15 -12.12
N LEU A 6 7.39 -0.05 -11.66
CA LEU A 6 6.41 -1.05 -11.20
C LEU A 6 5.60 -0.54 -9.99
N LEU A 7 6.21 0.18 -9.05
CA LEU A 7 5.49 0.79 -7.94
C LEU A 7 4.46 1.82 -8.41
N ILE A 8 4.84 2.71 -9.33
CA ILE A 8 3.92 3.74 -9.86
C ILE A 8 2.77 3.09 -10.63
N ILE A 9 3.07 2.09 -11.47
CA ILE A 9 2.06 1.35 -12.23
C ILE A 9 1.14 0.57 -11.30
N GLY A 10 1.70 -0.14 -10.33
CA GLY A 10 0.93 -0.90 -9.33
C GLY A 10 -0.01 0.00 -8.53
N LEU A 11 0.46 1.19 -8.12
CA LEU A 11 -0.36 2.18 -7.43
C LEU A 11 -1.51 2.68 -8.33
N GLY A 12 -1.20 2.96 -9.60
CA GLY A 12 -2.19 3.40 -10.58
C GLY A 12 -3.29 2.35 -10.83
N ILE A 13 -2.91 1.09 -11.02
CA ILE A 13 -3.84 -0.02 -11.21
C ILE A 13 -4.69 -0.24 -9.95
N PHE A 14 -4.08 -0.15 -8.76
CA PHE A 14 -4.79 -0.29 -7.49
C PHE A 14 -5.87 0.79 -7.32
N PHE A 15 -5.52 2.06 -7.58
CA PHE A 15 -6.48 3.17 -7.55
C PHE A 15 -7.58 3.02 -8.60
N LEU A 16 -7.23 2.56 -9.80
CA LEU A 16 -8.22 2.29 -10.85
C LEU A 16 -9.19 1.17 -10.45
N GLY A 17 -8.67 0.13 -9.77
CA GLY A 17 -9.46 -0.93 -9.17
C GLY A 17 -10.50 -0.38 -8.19
N LEU A 18 -10.10 0.52 -7.28
CA LEU A 18 -11.02 1.15 -6.31
C LEU A 18 -12.16 1.95 -6.96
N SER A 19 -11.94 2.51 -8.16
CA SER A 19 -12.95 3.29 -8.90
C SER A 19 -13.87 2.42 -9.77
N THR A 20 -13.50 1.16 -10.00
CA THR A 20 -14.24 0.24 -10.88
C THR A 20 -15.46 -0.34 -10.17
N LYS A 21 -16.63 -0.30 -10.82
CA LYS A 21 -17.90 -0.79 -10.26
C LYS A 21 -18.13 -2.29 -10.50
N ASP A 22 -17.58 -2.85 -11.57
CA ASP A 22 -17.69 -4.27 -11.88
C ASP A 22 -16.87 -5.10 -10.89
N GLU A 23 -17.52 -6.01 -10.15
CA GLU A 23 -16.86 -6.76 -9.06
C GLU A 23 -15.67 -7.60 -9.54
N ILE A 24 -15.82 -8.30 -10.66
CA ILE A 24 -14.75 -9.17 -11.19
C ILE A 24 -13.54 -8.33 -11.61
N ASN A 25 -13.78 -7.24 -12.36
CA ASN A 25 -12.71 -6.36 -12.82
C ASN A 25 -12.07 -5.60 -11.66
N ARG A 26 -12.85 -5.21 -10.65
CA ARG A 26 -12.35 -4.59 -9.43
C ARG A 26 -11.40 -5.53 -8.70
N ILE A 27 -11.81 -6.77 -8.45
CA ILE A 27 -10.96 -7.75 -7.75
C ILE A 27 -9.70 -8.03 -8.56
N ALA A 28 -9.82 -8.25 -9.87
CA ALA A 28 -8.68 -8.50 -10.74
C ALA A 28 -7.69 -7.33 -10.75
N ALA A 29 -8.18 -6.09 -10.85
CA ALA A 29 -7.35 -4.89 -10.82
C ALA A 29 -6.68 -4.69 -9.45
N LEU A 30 -7.41 -4.89 -8.34
CA LEU A 30 -6.82 -4.78 -7.01
C LEU A 30 -5.73 -5.83 -6.79
N VAL A 31 -5.97 -7.10 -7.15
CA VAL A 31 -4.98 -8.18 -7.01
C VAL A 31 -3.76 -7.93 -7.89
N ALA A 32 -3.97 -7.58 -9.16
CA ALA A 32 -2.87 -7.26 -10.08
C ALA A 32 -2.04 -6.06 -9.59
N GLY A 33 -2.71 -5.01 -9.11
CA GLY A 33 -2.07 -3.84 -8.52
C GLY A 33 -1.22 -4.20 -7.31
N VAL A 34 -1.74 -5.01 -6.39
CA VAL A 34 -1.01 -5.47 -5.19
C VAL A 34 0.21 -6.30 -5.56
N ILE A 35 0.09 -7.26 -6.49
CA ILE A 35 1.23 -8.07 -6.95
C ILE A 35 2.32 -7.16 -7.53
N CYS A 36 1.92 -6.19 -8.36
CA CYS A 36 2.84 -5.24 -8.98
C CYS A 36 3.51 -4.33 -7.94
N LEU A 37 2.80 -3.93 -6.88
CA LEU A 37 3.35 -3.18 -5.76
C LEU A 37 4.36 -4.01 -4.94
N VAL A 38 4.06 -5.27 -4.62
CA VAL A 38 4.96 -6.16 -3.87
C VAL A 38 6.24 -6.41 -4.66
N TRP A 39 6.13 -6.72 -5.95
CA TRP A 39 7.30 -6.92 -6.81
C TRP A 39 8.07 -5.63 -7.09
N GLY A 40 7.37 -4.51 -7.27
CA GLY A 40 7.99 -3.19 -7.41
C GLY A 40 8.80 -2.81 -6.17
N PHE A 41 8.27 -3.11 -4.98
CA PHE A 41 8.93 -2.92 -3.70
C PHE A 41 10.18 -3.80 -3.57
N ALA A 42 10.06 -5.10 -3.85
CA ALA A 42 11.17 -6.05 -3.78
C ALA A 42 12.33 -5.71 -4.73
N LEU A 43 12.04 -5.07 -5.87
CA LEU A 43 13.03 -4.63 -6.87
C LEU A 43 13.47 -3.17 -6.68
N SER A 44 12.97 -2.48 -5.64
CA SER A 44 13.29 -1.08 -5.38
C SER A 44 14.63 -0.93 -4.63
N PRO A 45 15.31 0.22 -4.75
CA PRO A 45 16.55 0.46 -4.00
C PRO A 45 16.27 0.61 -2.50
N LEU A 46 17.26 0.24 -1.67
CA LEU A 46 17.18 0.21 -0.20
C LEU A 46 16.61 1.50 0.43
N SER A 47 16.91 2.66 -0.17
CA SER A 47 16.40 3.96 0.29
C SER A 47 14.88 4.07 0.23
N ILE A 48 14.23 3.53 -0.81
CA ILE A 48 12.76 3.51 -0.93
C ILE A 48 12.18 2.48 0.03
N GLN A 49 12.86 1.33 0.17
CA GLN A 49 12.44 0.26 1.06
C GLN A 49 12.33 0.74 2.52
N LEU A 50 13.39 1.39 3.00
CA LEU A 50 13.44 1.98 4.34
C LEU A 50 12.39 3.07 4.56
N LEU A 51 12.11 3.88 3.54
CA LEU A 51 11.09 4.92 3.62
C LEU A 51 9.70 4.32 3.86
N VAL A 52 9.32 3.31 3.06
CA VAL A 52 8.03 2.62 3.21
C VAL A 52 7.94 1.91 4.56
N GLU A 53 9.01 1.24 5.01
CA GLU A 53 9.04 0.60 6.34
C GLU A 53 8.90 1.61 7.47
N THR A 54 9.58 2.75 7.39
CA THR A 54 9.47 3.80 8.41
C THR A 54 8.04 4.34 8.47
N VAL A 55 7.44 4.62 7.30
CA VAL A 55 6.06 5.11 7.22
C VAL A 55 5.06 4.05 7.71
N SER A 56 5.27 2.77 7.40
CA SER A 56 4.37 1.70 7.83
C SER A 56 4.42 1.48 9.35
N VAL A 57 5.62 1.53 9.94
CA VAL A 57 5.80 1.46 11.40
C VAL A 57 5.17 2.68 12.08
N LEU A 58 5.39 3.89 11.57
CA LEU A 58 4.76 5.10 12.11
C LEU A 58 3.24 5.06 12.00
N ALA A 59 2.70 4.62 10.86
CA ALA A 59 1.27 4.48 10.65
C ALA A 59 0.66 3.45 11.62
N ALA A 60 1.29 2.29 11.77
CA ALA A 60 0.86 1.26 12.73
C ALA A 60 0.89 1.81 14.16
N PHE A 61 1.97 2.51 14.55
CA PHE A 61 2.08 3.14 15.85
C PHE A 61 0.97 4.17 16.10
N LEU A 62 0.69 5.06 15.13
CA LEU A 62 -0.39 6.04 15.24
C LEU A 62 -1.77 5.39 15.35
N VAL A 63 -2.03 4.32 14.60
CA VAL A 63 -3.27 3.55 14.71
C VAL A 63 -3.37 2.90 16.10
N CYS A 64 -2.31 2.28 16.60
CA CYS A 64 -2.28 1.70 17.95
C CYS A 64 -2.51 2.75 19.05
N MET A 65 -1.89 3.92 18.94
CA MET A 65 -2.10 5.04 19.87
C MET A 65 -3.51 5.63 19.77
N ARG A 66 -4.11 5.67 18.58
CA ARG A 66 -5.52 6.02 18.39
C ARG A 66 -6.44 5.01 19.08
N CYS A 67 -6.14 3.71 18.99
CA CYS A 67 -6.88 2.66 19.70
C CYS A 67 -6.72 2.76 21.22
N LEU A 68 -5.54 3.12 21.74
CA LEU A 68 -5.32 3.36 23.17
C LEU A 68 -6.13 4.55 23.70
N GLY A 69 -6.28 5.62 22.90
CA GLY A 69 -7.16 6.76 23.20
C GLY A 69 -8.65 6.42 23.19
N CYS A 70 -9.08 5.40 22.44
CA CYS A 70 -10.47 4.95 22.42
C CYS A 70 -10.89 4.16 23.68
N GLY A 71 -9.94 3.74 24.54
CA GLY A 71 -10.20 3.07 25.81
C GLY A 71 -10.18 3.98 27.05
N SER A 72 -9.63 5.20 26.95
CA SER A 72 -9.51 6.17 28.06
C SER A 72 -10.70 7.13 28.10
N SER A 73 -11.92 6.60 28.00
CA SER A 73 -13.15 7.29 28.36
C SER A 73 -13.99 6.35 29.23
N ARG A 74 -13.52 6.18 30.46
CA ARG A 74 -14.35 5.84 31.63
C ARG A 74 -13.62 6.24 32.90
#